data_AF-A0A832ID42-F1
#
_entry.id   AF-A0A832ID42-F1
#
_cell.length_a   1.000
_cell.length_b   1.000
_cell.length_c   1.000
_cell.angle_alpha   90.00
_cell.angle_beta   90.00
_cell.angle_gamma   90.00
#
_symmetry.space_group_name_H-M   'P 1'
#
loop_
_entity.id
_entity.type
_entity.pdbx_description
1 polymer ?
#
loop_
_entity_poly.entity_id
_entity_poly.type
_entity_poly.pdbx_seq_one_letter_code
_entity_poly.pdbx_strand_id
1 'polypeptide(L)'
;MQKLVKIEPENINWEEVRDRFERTMAEKLSGLPGHREVLEERKEFRKIISHELPESTSKAVFRKLIDLLCFGEEVDVYKIKKEFLYPELKRERSLLNCYKDEFKKLKKSAKVWVEKNFSEEKLQEMWKNHKTWLPRRYLIYFRQVPFQKIAADTLARFYLTEMAGFF
;
A
#
# COMPACT_ATOMS: atom_id res chain seq x y z
N MET A 1 0.79 -11.46 -22.27
CA MET A 1 0.15 -11.46 -20.93
C MET A 1 0.45 -12.79 -20.28
N GLN A 2 1.13 -12.81 -19.13
CA GLN A 2 1.25 -14.04 -18.34
C GLN A 2 -0.15 -14.41 -17.84
N LYS A 3 -0.57 -15.66 -18.05
CA LYS A 3 -1.81 -16.16 -17.46
C LYS A 3 -1.56 -16.26 -15.96
N LEU A 4 -2.31 -15.51 -15.15
CA LEU A 4 -2.36 -15.77 -13.71
C LEU A 4 -2.77 -17.24 -13.51
N VAL A 5 -2.01 -17.96 -12.68
CA VAL A 5 -2.44 -19.25 -12.18
C VAL A 5 -3.80 -19.05 -11.50
N LYS A 6 -4.74 -19.96 -11.75
CA LYS A 6 -6.08 -19.91 -11.17
C LYS A 6 -5.96 -19.74 -9.65
N ILE A 7 -6.45 -18.62 -9.13
CA ILE A 7 -6.40 -18.33 -7.69
C ILE A 7 -7.49 -19.15 -7.00
N GLU A 8 -7.11 -19.89 -5.96
CA GLU A 8 -7.98 -20.61 -5.03
C GLU A 8 -7.97 -19.87 -3.68
N PRO A 9 -8.90 -18.92 -3.46
CA PRO A 9 -8.87 -18.02 -2.30
C PRO A 9 -8.91 -18.72 -0.94
N GLU A 10 -9.45 -19.94 -0.90
CA GLU A 10 -9.56 -20.84 0.25
C GLU A 10 -8.20 -21.38 0.74
N ASN A 11 -7.19 -21.41 -0.13
CA ASN A 11 -5.86 -21.96 0.16
C ASN A 11 -4.82 -20.87 0.47
N ILE A 12 -5.24 -19.61 0.54
CA ILE A 12 -4.33 -18.49 0.79
C ILE A 12 -4.01 -18.39 2.28
N ASN A 13 -2.73 -18.51 2.62
CA ASN A 13 -2.23 -18.20 3.96
C ASN A 13 -2.14 -16.68 4.16
N TRP A 14 -3.24 -16.05 4.57
CA TRP A 14 -3.32 -14.59 4.76
C TRP A 14 -2.40 -14.06 5.85
N GLU A 15 -2.02 -14.88 6.83
CA GLU A 15 -1.04 -14.48 7.84
C GLU A 15 0.33 -14.26 7.21
N GLU A 16 0.77 -15.20 6.38
CA GLU A 16 2.04 -15.08 5.65
C GLU A 16 2.01 -13.92 4.65
N VAL A 17 0.88 -13.70 3.96
CA VAL A 17 0.69 -12.54 3.07
C VAL A 17 0.84 -11.23 3.85
N ARG A 18 0.25 -11.14 5.05
CA ARG A 18 0.38 -9.97 5.92
C ARG A 18 1.83 -9.75 6.36
N ASP A 19 2.54 -10.81 6.76
CA ASP A 19 3.93 -10.69 7.20
C ASP A 19 4.87 -10.30 6.05
N ARG A 20 4.64 -10.83 4.84
CA ARG A 20 5.35 -10.38 3.63
C ARG A 20 5.04 -8.92 3.29
N PHE A 21 3.79 -8.50 3.38
CA PHE A 21 3.41 -7.09 3.18
C PHE A 21 4.15 -6.16 4.15
N GLU A 22 4.11 -6.46 5.46
CA GLU A 22 4.77 -5.63 6.48
C GLU A 22 6.28 -5.53 6.25
N ARG A 23 6.96 -6.66 5.97
CA ARG A 23 8.40 -6.64 5.62
C ARG A 23 8.68 -5.82 4.37
N THR A 24 7.90 -6.04 3.32
CA THR A 24 8.07 -5.32 2.05
C THR A 24 7.92 -3.81 2.24
N MET A 25 6.93 -3.40 3.02
CA MET A 25 6.71 -1.98 3.30
C MET A 25 7.79 -1.39 4.20
N ALA A 26 8.24 -2.12 5.22
CA ALA A 26 9.36 -1.71 6.06
C ALA A 26 10.65 -1.51 5.24
N GLU A 27 10.92 -2.40 4.28
CA GLU A 27 12.06 -2.26 3.38
C GLU A 27 11.94 -1.08 2.42
N LYS A 28 10.76 -0.88 1.82
CA LYS A 28 10.51 0.22 0.87
C LYS A 28 10.60 1.58 1.54
N LEU A 29 10.17 1.67 2.79
CA LEU A 29 10.15 2.91 3.57
C LEU A 29 11.41 3.09 4.43
N SER A 30 12.40 2.20 4.30
CA SER A 30 13.66 2.29 5.01
C SER A 30 14.37 3.61 4.69
N GLY A 31 14.72 4.36 5.74
CA GLY A 31 15.35 5.67 5.63
C GLY A 31 14.38 6.84 5.40
N LEU A 32 13.06 6.61 5.38
CA LEU A 32 12.09 7.71 5.39
C LEU A 32 12.10 8.39 6.78
N PRO A 33 12.44 9.68 6.88
CA PRO A 33 12.38 10.40 8.15
C PRO A 33 10.96 10.40 8.76
N GLY A 34 10.91 10.36 10.08
CA GLY A 34 9.70 10.51 10.88
C GLY A 34 9.02 11.86 10.60
N HIS A 35 7.71 11.94 10.88
CA HIS A 35 6.94 13.16 10.58
C HIS A 35 7.48 14.41 11.29
N ARG A 36 8.13 14.25 12.44
CA ARG A 36 8.74 15.33 13.22
C ARG A 36 10.15 15.72 12.76
N GLU A 37 10.79 14.88 11.95
CA GLU A 37 12.15 15.07 11.44
C GLU A 37 12.16 15.81 10.09
N VAL A 38 10.98 16.09 9.53
CA VAL A 38 10.79 16.72 8.22
C VAL A 38 10.28 18.15 8.42
N LEU A 39 10.87 19.10 7.69
CA LEU A 39 10.42 20.50 7.64
C LEU A 39 8.95 20.61 7.21
N GLU A 40 8.24 21.63 7.67
CA GLU A 40 6.79 21.76 7.49
C GLU A 40 6.38 21.70 6.01
N GLU A 41 7.11 22.42 5.16
CA GLU A 41 6.93 22.50 3.71
C GLU A 41 7.15 21.16 2.99
N ARG A 42 7.85 20.22 3.61
CA ARG A 42 8.13 18.88 3.06
C ARG A 42 7.21 17.79 3.63
N LYS A 43 6.34 18.10 4.59
CA LYS A 43 5.43 17.12 5.20
C LYS A 43 4.44 16.54 4.21
N GLU A 44 3.94 17.35 3.27
CA GLU A 44 3.06 16.84 2.21
C GLU A 44 3.81 15.82 1.34
N PHE A 45 5.05 16.12 0.95
CA PHE A 45 5.85 15.19 0.16
C PHE A 45 6.12 13.88 0.91
N ARG A 46 6.51 13.97 2.19
CA ARG A 46 6.68 12.79 3.05
C ARG A 46 5.39 11.96 3.16
N LYS A 47 4.22 12.63 3.22
CA LYS A 47 2.91 11.95 3.26
C LYS A 47 2.66 11.16 1.98
N ILE A 48 3.02 11.70 0.81
CA ILE A 48 2.90 10.97 -0.46
C ILE A 48 3.67 9.66 -0.39
N ILE A 49 4.92 9.70 0.07
CA ILE A 49 5.79 8.51 0.15
C ILE A 49 5.19 7.49 1.12
N SER A 50 4.85 7.91 2.33
CA SER A 50 4.39 7.00 3.39
C SER A 50 2.97 6.46 3.15
N HIS A 51 2.04 7.25 2.63
CA HIS A 51 0.60 6.93 2.66
C HIS A 51 -0.08 6.88 1.29
N GLU A 52 0.43 7.56 0.26
CA GLU A 52 -0.29 7.69 -1.02
C GLU A 52 0.29 6.83 -2.13
N LEU A 53 1.60 6.56 -2.13
CA LEU A 53 2.21 5.64 -3.09
C LEU A 53 1.62 4.24 -2.93
N PRO A 54 1.16 3.61 -4.02
CA PRO A 54 0.72 2.22 -3.99
C PRO A 54 1.78 1.29 -3.41
N GLU A 55 1.36 0.28 -2.64
CA GLU A 55 2.24 -0.80 -2.16
C GLU A 55 2.91 -1.57 -3.31
N SER A 56 2.31 -1.56 -4.50
CA SER A 56 2.87 -2.11 -5.74
C SER A 56 4.01 -1.29 -6.35
N THR A 57 4.25 -0.06 -5.89
CA THR A 57 5.35 0.79 -6.37
C THR A 57 6.70 0.17 -6.04
N SER A 58 7.64 0.16 -7.00
CA SER A 58 8.95 -0.47 -6.82
C SER A 58 9.79 0.16 -5.70
N LYS A 59 10.66 -0.64 -5.06
CA LYS A 59 11.62 -0.17 -4.05
C LYS A 59 12.53 0.96 -4.56
N ALA A 60 12.90 0.92 -5.85
CA ALA A 60 13.72 1.95 -6.49
C ALA A 60 13.01 3.31 -6.54
N VAL A 61 11.70 3.33 -6.84
CA VAL A 61 10.92 4.59 -6.83
C VAL A 61 10.78 5.13 -5.42
N PHE A 62 10.50 4.28 -4.43
CA PHE A 62 10.50 4.69 -3.02
C PHE A 62 11.84 5.33 -2.62
N ARG A 63 12.96 4.66 -2.92
CA ARG A 63 14.29 5.17 -2.60
C ARG A 63 14.56 6.51 -3.25
N LYS A 64 14.27 6.66 -4.54
CA LYS A 64 14.41 7.93 -5.27
C LYS A 64 13.62 9.06 -4.60
N LEU A 65 12.39 8.81 -4.17
CA LEU A 65 11.56 9.82 -3.52
C LEU A 65 12.03 10.15 -2.10
N ILE A 66 12.52 9.16 -1.35
CA ILE A 66 13.13 9.37 -0.03
C ILE A 66 14.40 10.22 -0.17
N ASP A 67 15.26 9.93 -1.15
CA ASP A 67 16.48 10.69 -1.39
C ASP A 67 16.16 12.13 -1.80
N LEU A 68 15.14 12.35 -2.64
CA LEU A 68 14.65 13.69 -2.95
C LEU A 68 14.10 14.43 -1.72
N LEU A 69 13.41 13.73 -0.82
CA LEU A 69 12.89 14.32 0.42
C LEU A 69 14.03 14.78 1.33
N CYS A 70 15.08 13.96 1.46
CA CYS A 70 16.20 14.20 2.37
C CYS A 70 17.22 15.20 1.81
N PHE A 71 17.48 15.17 0.50
CA PHE A 71 18.63 15.87 -0.10
C PHE A 71 18.27 16.82 -1.25
N GLY A 72 17.04 16.78 -1.77
CA GLY A 72 16.62 17.72 -2.81
C GLY A 72 16.56 19.14 -2.27
N GLU A 73 17.08 20.13 -3.00
CA GLU A 73 17.09 21.53 -2.57
C GLU A 73 15.68 22.13 -2.61
N GLU A 74 14.93 21.89 -3.69
CA GLU A 74 13.53 22.28 -3.85
C GLU A 74 12.69 21.11 -4.37
N VAL A 75 11.49 20.94 -3.79
CA VAL A 75 10.55 19.88 -4.21
C VAL A 75 9.23 20.51 -4.62
N ASP A 76 8.94 20.45 -5.93
CA ASP A 76 7.60 20.70 -6.44
C ASP A 76 6.74 19.44 -6.25
N VAL A 77 5.88 19.47 -5.23
CA VAL A 77 4.97 18.38 -4.89
C VAL A 77 4.03 18.02 -6.04
N TYR A 78 3.57 19.00 -6.82
CA TYR A 78 2.69 18.75 -7.95
C TYR A 78 3.43 17.98 -9.05
N LYS A 79 4.66 18.38 -9.36
CA LYS A 79 5.52 17.67 -10.32
C LYS A 79 5.81 16.24 -9.86
N ILE A 80 6.12 16.04 -8.58
CA ILE A 80 6.30 14.71 -7.98
C ILE A 80 5.05 13.83 -8.17
N LYS A 81 3.86 14.36 -7.88
CA LYS A 81 2.61 13.60 -8.05
C LYS A 81 2.43 13.17 -9.51
N LYS A 82 2.70 14.07 -10.46
CA LYS A 82 2.57 13.81 -11.89
C LYS A 82 3.57 12.78 -12.40
N GLU A 83 4.82 12.83 -11.94
CA GLU A 83 5.90 11.97 -12.42
C GLU A 83 5.90 10.58 -11.79
N PHE A 84 5.55 10.48 -10.50
CA PHE A 84 5.68 9.22 -9.75
C PHE A 84 4.35 8.66 -9.26
N LEU A 85 3.52 9.46 -8.58
CA LEU A 85 2.32 8.95 -7.92
C LEU A 85 1.22 8.54 -8.91
N TYR A 86 0.83 9.44 -9.82
CA TYR A 86 -0.28 9.19 -10.74
C TYR A 86 -0.01 8.06 -11.74
N PRO A 87 1.21 7.91 -12.30
CA PRO A 87 1.54 6.74 -13.13
C PRO A 87 1.38 5.41 -12.37
N GLU A 88 1.87 5.31 -11.13
CA GLU A 88 1.75 4.09 -10.32
C GLU A 88 0.28 3.79 -9.99
N LEU A 89 -0.51 4.80 -9.60
CA LEU A 89 -1.95 4.63 -9.37
C LEU A 89 -2.69 4.19 -10.63
N LYS A 90 -2.33 4.71 -11.80
CA LYS A 90 -2.92 4.30 -13.09
C LYS A 90 -2.55 2.86 -13.42
N ARG A 91 -1.30 2.47 -13.19
CA ARG A 91 -0.80 1.11 -13.41
C ARG A 91 -1.54 0.11 -12.52
N GLU A 92 -1.60 0.38 -11.22
CA GLU A 92 -2.33 -0.48 -10.27
C GLU A 92 -3.81 -0.57 -10.64
N ARG A 93 -4.48 0.55 -10.93
CA ARG A 93 -5.89 0.55 -11.36
C ARG A 93 -6.11 -0.32 -12.60
N SER A 94 -5.21 -0.23 -13.58
CA SER A 94 -5.30 -1.02 -14.81
C SER A 94 -5.18 -2.52 -14.50
N LEU A 95 -4.24 -2.89 -13.62
CA LEU A 95 -4.06 -4.26 -13.16
C LEU A 95 -5.32 -4.79 -12.45
N LEU A 96 -5.86 -4.03 -11.50
CA LEU A 96 -7.07 -4.43 -10.75
C LEU A 96 -8.29 -4.55 -11.66
N ASN A 97 -8.36 -3.78 -12.75
CA ASN A 97 -9.41 -3.89 -13.76
C ASN A 97 -9.23 -5.13 -14.64
N CYS A 98 -8.00 -5.47 -15.04
CA CYS A 98 -7.70 -6.68 -15.81
C CYS A 98 -8.07 -7.96 -15.03
N TYR A 99 -7.88 -7.95 -13.72
CA TYR A 99 -8.12 -9.09 -12.82
C TYR A 99 -9.26 -8.83 -11.84
N LYS A 100 -10.32 -8.18 -12.33
CA LYS A 100 -11.42 -7.68 -11.50
C LYS A 100 -12.13 -8.80 -10.73
N ASP A 101 -12.33 -9.95 -11.36
CA ASP A 101 -13.06 -11.08 -10.76
C ASP A 101 -12.18 -11.81 -9.73
N GLU A 102 -10.90 -12.02 -10.02
CA GLU A 102 -9.90 -12.51 -9.09
C GLU A 102 -9.78 -11.58 -7.88
N PHE A 103 -9.66 -10.27 -8.11
CA PHE A 103 -9.59 -9.28 -7.04
C PHE A 103 -10.85 -9.30 -6.16
N LYS A 104 -12.04 -9.49 -6.74
CA LYS A 104 -13.29 -9.61 -5.98
C LYS A 104 -13.30 -10.86 -5.08
N LYS A 105 -12.76 -11.98 -5.56
CA LYS A 105 -12.62 -13.21 -4.77
C LYS A 105 -11.60 -13.04 -3.64
N LEU A 106 -10.44 -12.47 -3.93
CA LEU A 106 -9.39 -12.17 -2.96
C LEU A 106 -9.91 -11.28 -1.83
N LYS A 107 -10.62 -10.19 -2.16
CA LYS A 107 -11.21 -9.31 -1.14
C LYS A 107 -12.16 -10.03 -0.19
N LYS A 108 -12.99 -10.95 -0.72
CA LYS A 108 -13.91 -11.74 0.12
C LYS A 108 -13.14 -12.65 1.08
N SER A 109 -12.12 -13.36 0.57
CA SER A 109 -11.30 -14.25 1.39
C SER A 109 -10.49 -13.48 2.45
N ALA A 110 -9.81 -12.41 2.04
CA ALA A 110 -9.06 -11.53 2.94
C ALA A 110 -9.96 -10.92 4.02
N LYS A 111 -11.18 -10.50 3.66
CA LYS A 111 -12.15 -9.95 4.62
C LYS A 111 -12.46 -10.94 5.75
N VAL A 112 -12.78 -12.19 5.41
CA VAL A 112 -13.09 -13.23 6.41
C VAL A 112 -11.91 -13.41 7.37
N TRP A 113 -10.69 -13.47 6.84
CA TRP A 113 -9.50 -13.61 7.68
C TRP A 113 -9.24 -12.36 8.55
N VAL A 114 -9.34 -11.14 7.98
CA VAL A 114 -9.11 -9.90 8.74
C VAL A 114 -10.11 -9.75 9.88
N GLU A 115 -11.40 -9.95 9.62
CA GLU A 115 -12.46 -9.83 10.63
C GLU A 115 -12.30 -10.87 11.76
N LYS A 116 -11.73 -12.05 11.47
CA LYS A 116 -11.45 -13.09 12.46
C LYS A 116 -10.24 -12.75 13.36
N ASN A 117 -9.23 -12.05 12.83
CA ASN A 117 -7.94 -11.87 13.50
C ASN A 117 -7.71 -10.47 14.09
N PHE A 118 -8.46 -9.47 13.63
CA PHE A 118 -8.31 -8.08 14.06
C PHE A 118 -9.66 -7.43 14.27
N SER A 119 -9.86 -6.84 15.46
CA SER A 119 -10.95 -5.89 15.66
C SER A 119 -10.63 -4.55 14.98
N GLU A 120 -11.68 -3.77 14.75
CA GLU A 120 -11.57 -2.42 14.18
C GLU A 120 -10.71 -1.52 15.08
N GLU A 121 -10.94 -1.56 16.40
CA GLU A 121 -10.21 -0.77 17.40
C GLU A 121 -8.72 -1.14 17.42
N LYS A 122 -8.41 -2.44 17.34
CA LYS A 122 -7.04 -2.94 17.31
C LYS A 122 -6.30 -2.43 16.07
N LEU A 123 -6.91 -2.52 14.88
CA LEU A 123 -6.29 -1.98 13.65
C LEU A 123 -6.10 -0.48 13.74
N GLN A 124 -7.08 0.24 14.26
CA GLN A 124 -6.99 1.68 14.44
C GLN A 124 -5.86 2.06 15.40
N GLU A 125 -5.73 1.36 16.53
CA GLU A 125 -4.67 1.58 17.51
C GLU A 125 -3.30 1.26 16.93
N MET A 126 -3.14 0.10 16.29
CA MET A 126 -1.88 -0.29 15.67
C MET A 126 -1.44 0.73 14.61
N TRP A 127 -2.38 1.23 13.79
CA TRP A 127 -2.11 2.25 12.79
C TRP A 127 -1.72 3.60 13.41
N LYS A 128 -2.47 4.08 14.42
CA LYS A 128 -2.16 5.33 15.15
C LYS A 128 -0.78 5.29 15.81
N ASN A 129 -0.40 4.12 16.32
CA ASN A 129 0.89 3.89 16.96
C ASN A 129 1.99 3.52 15.97
N HIS A 130 1.72 3.55 14.66
CA HIS A 130 2.67 3.18 13.61
C HIS A 130 3.29 1.78 13.79
N LYS A 131 2.54 0.83 14.38
CA LYS A 131 2.97 -0.56 14.62
C LYS A 131 2.75 -1.48 13.41
N THR A 132 2.08 -0.99 12.38
CA THR A 132 1.67 -1.75 11.18
C THR A 132 1.46 -0.79 10.03
N TRP A 133 1.68 -1.28 8.82
CA TRP A 133 1.32 -0.58 7.58
C TRP A 133 -0.12 -0.87 7.15
N LEU A 134 -0.83 -1.78 7.82
CA LEU A 134 -2.26 -2.02 7.64
C LEU A 134 -3.11 -1.11 8.55
N PRO A 135 -4.21 -0.54 8.05
CA PRO A 135 -4.53 -0.32 6.66
C PRO A 135 -3.69 0.81 6.05
N ARG A 136 -3.21 0.63 4.83
CA ARG A 136 -2.62 1.75 4.07
C ARG A 136 -3.73 2.61 3.49
N ARG A 137 -4.14 3.60 4.28
CA ARG A 137 -5.24 4.51 3.99
C ARG A 137 -4.75 5.61 3.05
N TYR A 138 -5.59 6.01 2.09
CA TYR A 138 -5.59 7.26 1.28
C TYR A 138 -5.46 7.12 -0.25
N LEU A 139 -6.12 8.07 -0.94
CA LEU A 139 -6.50 8.16 -2.37
C LEU A 139 -7.58 7.21 -2.92
N ILE A 140 -7.80 6.03 -2.32
CA ILE A 140 -8.84 5.09 -2.81
C ILE A 140 -10.20 5.25 -2.09
N TYR A 141 -10.20 5.71 -0.84
CA TYR A 141 -11.40 5.78 -0.01
C TYR A 141 -11.82 7.23 0.28
N PHE A 142 -12.88 7.68 -0.39
CA PHE A 142 -13.47 9.02 -0.24
C PHE A 142 -14.38 9.17 1.00
N ARG A 143 -14.64 8.11 1.75
CA ARG A 143 -15.54 8.08 2.92
C ARG A 143 -14.85 7.45 4.13
N GLN A 144 -15.43 7.60 5.33
CA GLN A 144 -15.04 6.82 6.49
C GLN A 144 -15.32 5.34 6.22
N VAL A 145 -14.27 4.62 5.83
CA VAL A 145 -14.30 3.18 5.59
C VAL A 145 -13.65 2.48 6.78
N PRO A 146 -14.22 1.37 7.29
CA PRO A 146 -13.62 0.61 8.37
C PRO A 146 -12.19 0.17 8.06
N PHE A 147 -11.31 0.23 9.06
CA PHE A 147 -9.95 -0.26 9.04
C PHE A 147 -9.88 -1.72 8.61
N GLN A 148 -10.79 -2.57 9.08
CA GLN A 148 -10.88 -3.97 8.64
C GLN A 148 -11.07 -4.09 7.11
N LYS A 149 -11.97 -3.27 6.54
CA LYS A 149 -12.19 -3.27 5.09
C LYS A 149 -10.97 -2.77 4.32
N ILE A 150 -10.32 -1.71 4.80
CA ILE A 150 -9.13 -1.20 4.12
C ILE A 150 -7.97 -2.20 4.23
N ALA A 151 -7.80 -2.86 5.37
CA ALA A 151 -6.78 -3.89 5.57
C ALA A 151 -7.00 -5.09 4.64
N ALA A 152 -8.24 -5.58 4.54
CA ALA A 152 -8.60 -6.66 3.62
C ALA A 152 -8.33 -6.28 2.15
N ASP A 153 -8.72 -5.07 1.74
CA ASP A 153 -8.46 -4.59 0.39
C ASP A 153 -6.95 -4.41 0.13
N THR A 154 -6.17 -3.97 1.11
CA THR A 154 -4.70 -3.82 1.01
C THR A 154 -4.03 -5.18 0.82
N LEU A 155 -4.38 -6.17 1.63
CA LEU A 155 -3.85 -7.53 1.48
C LEU A 155 -4.24 -8.15 0.13
N ALA A 156 -5.48 -7.96 -0.30
CA ALA A 156 -5.94 -8.46 -1.60
C ALA A 156 -5.21 -7.80 -2.78
N ARG A 157 -4.94 -6.48 -2.72
CA ARG A 157 -4.16 -5.77 -3.75
C ARG A 157 -2.71 -6.25 -3.75
N PHE A 158 -2.09 -6.33 -2.59
CA PHE A 158 -0.72 -6.80 -2.43
C PHE A 158 -0.54 -8.22 -3.00
N TYR A 159 -1.39 -9.17 -2.60
CA TYR A 159 -1.30 -10.54 -3.11
C TYR A 159 -1.49 -10.61 -4.63
N LEU A 160 -2.48 -9.89 -5.18
CA LEU A 160 -2.72 -9.87 -6.62
C LEU A 160 -1.56 -9.28 -7.41
N THR A 161 -0.92 -8.24 -6.89
CA THR A 161 0.24 -7.60 -7.51
C THR A 161 1.49 -8.50 -7.45
N GLU A 162 1.66 -9.27 -6.37
CA GLU A 162 2.72 -10.29 -6.27
C GLU A 162 2.52 -11.37 -7.35
N MET A 163 1.31 -11.92 -7.43
CA MET A 163 0.97 -12.96 -8.39
C MET A 163 1.10 -12.51 -9.85
N ALA A 164 0.90 -11.22 -10.12
CA ALA A 164 1.04 -10.65 -11.45
C ALA A 164 2.50 -10.30 -11.82
N GLY A 165 3.46 -10.45 -10.90
CA GLY A 165 4.89 -10.19 -11.14
C GLY A 165 5.28 -8.72 -11.14
N PHE A 166 4.66 -7.89 -10.29
CA PHE A 166 4.87 -6.43 -10.28
C PHE A 166 5.93 -5.93 -9.28
N PHE A 167 6.61 -6.83 -8.56
CA PHE A 167 7.62 -6.51 -7.53
C PHE A 167 9.05 -6.75 -7.99
#